data_AF-A0AA42KZT3-F1
#
_entry.id   AF-A0AA42KZT3-F1
#
_cell.length_a   1.000
_cell.length_b   1.000
_cell.length_c   1.000
_cell.angle_alpha   90.00
_cell.angle_beta   90.00
_cell.angle_gamma   90.00
#
_symmetry.space_group_name_H-M   'P 1'
#
loop_
_entity.id
_entity.type
_entity.pdbx_description
1 polymer ?
#
loop_
_entity_poly.entity_id
_entity_poly.type
_entity_poly.pdbx_seq_one_letter_code
_entity_poly.pdbx_strand_id
1 'polypeptide(L)'
;MDPVSYLLSGAVLVAALVFLSRQITLHWLSKDIERHKEQLKGESALQLKQLEHQLRLDSDATASRLKQQAEIEISRLQASLKLRTDQRQLRFAWYYQKQAETITESMRLIADMRVAAEKFLTPAPEFIEASKLEGYYKSATDALNALRHHHEATQIFLPPDTARQVKTLRRMVGDMVHPAGTWAFSVRDPGYEKEIRSAWMTGWRGIMGEARVAQDALEDAFRALLESEAEPN
;
A
#
# COMPACT_ATOMS: atom_id res chain seq x y z
N MET A 1 -51.09 -79.73 -88.08
CA MET A 1 -50.69 -79.99 -86.67
C MET A 1 -49.46 -79.13 -86.48
N ASP A 2 -49.70 -77.91 -86.02
CA ASP A 2 -48.84 -76.79 -86.38
C ASP A 2 -47.91 -76.47 -85.20
N PRO A 3 -46.59 -76.53 -85.39
CA PRO A 3 -45.61 -76.34 -84.33
C PRO A 3 -45.58 -74.91 -83.75
N VAL A 4 -46.41 -74.01 -84.27
CA VAL A 4 -46.46 -72.58 -83.91
C VAL A 4 -47.31 -72.32 -82.65
N SER A 5 -48.29 -73.18 -82.33
CA SER A 5 -49.23 -72.96 -81.22
C SER A 5 -48.62 -73.24 -79.83
N TYR A 6 -47.60 -74.11 -79.74
CA TYR A 6 -46.89 -74.38 -78.48
C TYR A 6 -45.88 -73.29 -78.12
N LEU A 7 -45.38 -72.53 -79.10
CA LEU A 7 -44.45 -71.41 -78.87
C LEU A 7 -45.16 -70.18 -78.27
N LEU A 8 -46.41 -69.92 -78.67
CA LEU A 8 -47.21 -68.80 -78.13
C LEU A 8 -47.69 -69.05 -76.69
N SER A 9 -48.04 -70.29 -76.34
CA SER A 9 -48.41 -70.67 -74.96
C SER A 9 -47.23 -70.57 -73.98
N GLY A 10 -46.01 -70.91 -74.42
CA GLY A 10 -44.81 -70.78 -73.60
C GLY A 10 -44.43 -69.32 -73.31
N ALA A 11 -44.60 -68.43 -74.29
CA ALA A 11 -44.25 -67.01 -74.16
C ALA A 11 -45.09 -66.26 -73.11
N VAL A 12 -46.39 -66.55 -73.03
CA VAL A 12 -47.29 -65.95 -72.02
C VAL A 12 -46.91 -66.37 -70.60
N LEU A 13 -46.52 -67.63 -70.41
CA LEU A 13 -46.13 -68.18 -69.13
C LEU A 13 -44.77 -67.60 -68.65
N VAL A 14 -43.82 -67.42 -69.57
CA VAL A 14 -42.55 -66.74 -69.30
C VAL A 14 -42.78 -65.27 -68.93
N ALA A 15 -43.65 -64.56 -69.64
CA ALA A 15 -43.99 -63.16 -69.33
C ALA A 15 -44.64 -63.00 -67.94
N ALA A 16 -45.55 -63.91 -67.58
CA ALA A 16 -46.17 -63.93 -66.25
C ALA A 16 -45.17 -64.22 -65.12
N LEU A 17 -44.23 -65.15 -65.34
CA LEU A 17 -43.14 -65.44 -64.39
C LEU A 17 -42.18 -64.27 -64.24
N VAL A 18 -41.82 -63.59 -65.33
CA VAL A 18 -40.97 -62.37 -65.29
C VAL A 18 -41.70 -61.22 -64.58
N PHE A 19 -43.02 -61.08 -64.77
CA PHE A 19 -43.80 -60.08 -64.07
C PHE A 19 -43.90 -60.36 -62.57
N LEU A 20 -44.17 -61.61 -62.18
CA LEU A 20 -44.22 -62.04 -60.78
C LEU A 20 -42.85 -61.92 -60.10
N SER A 21 -41.77 -62.32 -60.75
CA SER A 21 -40.43 -62.18 -60.20
C SER A 21 -40.06 -60.70 -60.00
N ARG A 22 -40.45 -59.83 -60.92
CA ARG A 22 -40.31 -58.36 -60.78
C ARG A 22 -41.16 -57.79 -59.65
N GLN A 23 -42.39 -58.25 -59.48
CA GLN A 23 -43.27 -57.82 -58.38
C GLN A 23 -42.69 -58.23 -57.01
N ILE A 24 -42.22 -59.48 -56.90
CA ILE A 24 -41.60 -59.99 -55.69
C ILE A 24 -40.32 -59.22 -55.37
N THR A 25 -39.46 -58.94 -56.35
CA THR A 25 -38.23 -58.16 -56.13
C THR A 25 -38.53 -56.72 -55.74
N LEU A 26 -39.50 -56.06 -56.38
CA LEU A 26 -39.90 -54.69 -56.02
C LEU A 26 -40.48 -54.60 -54.61
N HIS A 27 -41.31 -55.56 -54.21
CA HIS A 27 -41.85 -55.60 -52.84
C HIS A 27 -40.75 -55.85 -51.80
N TRP A 28 -39.82 -56.76 -52.10
CA TRP A 28 -38.65 -56.99 -51.25
C TRP A 28 -37.77 -55.74 -51.12
N LEU A 29 -37.46 -55.08 -52.23
CA LEU A 29 -36.70 -53.82 -52.26
C LEU A 29 -37.41 -52.71 -51.49
N SER A 30 -38.72 -52.54 -51.67
CA SER A 30 -39.51 -51.54 -50.93
C SER A 30 -39.44 -51.77 -49.43
N LYS A 31 -39.62 -53.02 -49.00
CA LYS A 31 -39.56 -53.40 -47.59
C LYS A 31 -38.17 -53.23 -47.00
N ASP A 32 -37.13 -53.54 -47.77
CA ASP A 32 -35.74 -53.35 -47.36
C ASP A 32 -35.38 -51.86 -47.24
N ILE A 33 -35.84 -51.04 -48.18
CA ILE A 33 -35.69 -49.58 -48.13
C ILE A 33 -36.40 -48.99 -46.91
N GLU A 34 -37.61 -49.45 -46.59
CA GLU A 34 -38.34 -48.98 -45.40
C GLU A 34 -37.59 -49.34 -44.12
N ARG A 35 -37.10 -50.57 -44.00
CA ARG A 35 -36.29 -51.01 -42.85
C ARG A 35 -35.01 -50.20 -42.70
N HIS A 36 -34.26 -50.01 -43.79
CA HIS A 36 -33.06 -49.18 -43.75
C HIS A 36 -33.37 -47.73 -43.40
N LYS A 37 -34.49 -47.17 -43.87
CA LYS A 37 -34.91 -45.81 -43.53
C LYS A 37 -35.28 -45.68 -42.05
N GLU A 38 -35.99 -46.65 -41.49
CA GLU A 38 -36.33 -46.69 -40.07
C GLU A 38 -35.07 -46.86 -39.22
N GLN A 39 -34.15 -47.73 -39.64
CA GLN A 39 -32.87 -47.93 -38.96
C GLN A 39 -32.03 -46.65 -38.96
N LEU A 40 -31.86 -45.99 -40.10
CA LEU A 40 -31.12 -44.72 -40.21
C LEU A 40 -31.76 -43.62 -39.36
N LYS A 41 -33.10 -43.57 -39.28
CA LYS A 41 -33.80 -42.64 -38.38
C LYS A 41 -33.56 -42.97 -36.91
N GLY A 42 -33.55 -44.24 -36.54
CA GLY A 42 -33.25 -44.69 -35.18
C GLY A 42 -31.81 -44.35 -34.79
N GLU A 43 -30.85 -44.65 -35.66
CA GLU A 43 -29.43 -44.36 -35.46
C GLU A 43 -29.15 -42.86 -35.36
N SER A 44 -29.70 -42.06 -36.28
CA SER A 44 -29.54 -40.59 -36.23
C SER A 44 -30.17 -39.98 -34.97
N ALA A 45 -31.34 -40.43 -34.54
CA ALA A 45 -31.97 -39.98 -33.30
C ALA A 45 -31.13 -40.35 -32.06
N LEU A 46 -30.50 -41.52 -32.06
CA LEU A 46 -29.62 -41.96 -30.97
C LEU A 46 -28.32 -41.15 -30.94
N GLN A 47 -27.69 -40.92 -32.08
CA GLN A 47 -26.49 -40.08 -32.20
C GLN A 47 -26.76 -38.65 -31.75
N LEU A 48 -27.92 -38.08 -32.12
CA LEU A 48 -28.30 -36.73 -31.70
C LEU A 48 -28.46 -36.64 -30.17
N LYS A 49 -29.13 -37.61 -29.55
CA LYS A 49 -29.24 -37.69 -28.08
C LYS A 49 -27.89 -37.84 -27.39
N GLN A 50 -26.98 -38.63 -27.96
CA GLN A 50 -25.63 -38.79 -27.43
C GLN A 50 -24.84 -37.47 -27.52
N LEU A 51 -24.92 -36.78 -28.65
CA LEU A 51 -24.27 -35.49 -28.85
C LEU A 51 -24.82 -34.43 -27.90
N GLU A 52 -26.14 -34.34 -27.74
CA GLU A 52 -26.77 -33.43 -26.79
C GLU A 52 -26.34 -33.72 -25.35
N HIS A 53 -26.30 -35.00 -24.97
CA HIS A 53 -25.83 -35.41 -23.65
C HIS A 53 -24.36 -35.04 -23.44
N GLN A 54 -23.50 -35.26 -24.43
CA GLN A 54 -22.09 -34.92 -24.38
C GLN A 54 -21.88 -33.40 -24.29
N LEU A 55 -22.57 -32.62 -25.12
CA LEU A 55 -22.53 -31.16 -25.06
C LEU A 55 -22.98 -30.63 -23.69
N ARG A 56 -23.99 -31.26 -23.08
CA ARG A 56 -24.44 -30.89 -21.73
C ARG A 56 -23.40 -31.20 -20.67
N LEU A 57 -22.78 -32.38 -20.71
CA LEU A 57 -21.71 -32.74 -19.79
C LEU A 57 -20.50 -31.80 -19.93
N ASP A 58 -20.12 -31.46 -21.16
CA ASP A 58 -19.01 -30.53 -21.43
C ASP A 58 -19.35 -29.11 -20.97
N SER A 59 -20.59 -28.65 -21.18
CA SER A 59 -21.09 -27.37 -20.67
C SER A 59 -21.07 -27.32 -19.14
N ASP A 60 -21.55 -28.37 -18.48
CA ASP A 60 -21.58 -28.44 -17.01
C ASP A 60 -20.16 -28.52 -16.43
N ALA A 61 -19.27 -29.27 -17.09
CA ALA A 61 -17.86 -29.38 -16.69
C ALA A 61 -17.11 -28.05 -16.86
N THR A 62 -17.32 -27.33 -17.96
CA THR A 62 -16.71 -26.01 -18.18
C THR A 62 -17.25 -24.96 -17.21
N ALA A 63 -18.56 -24.95 -16.96
CA ALA A 63 -19.18 -24.06 -15.97
C ALA A 63 -18.65 -24.31 -14.56
N SER A 64 -18.51 -25.58 -14.15
CA SER A 64 -17.93 -25.96 -12.85
C SER A 64 -16.47 -25.51 -12.72
N ARG A 65 -15.65 -25.74 -13.76
CA ARG A 65 -14.24 -25.30 -13.78
C ARG A 65 -14.11 -23.79 -13.66
N LEU A 66 -14.93 -23.02 -14.37
CA LEU A 66 -14.91 -21.55 -14.30
C LEU A 66 -15.31 -21.05 -12.90
N LYS A 67 -16.30 -21.67 -12.26
CA LYS A 67 -16.68 -21.34 -10.88
C LYS A 67 -15.55 -21.61 -9.90
N GLN A 68 -14.93 -22.78 -9.97
CA GLN A 68 -13.78 -23.12 -9.12
C GLN A 68 -12.62 -22.15 -9.33
N GLN A 69 -12.30 -21.80 -10.58
CA GLN A 69 -11.26 -20.82 -10.88
C GLN A 69 -11.60 -19.43 -10.33
N ALA A 70 -12.86 -18.99 -10.46
CA ALA A 70 -13.32 -17.73 -9.91
C ALA A 70 -13.24 -17.71 -8.38
N GLU A 71 -13.66 -18.78 -7.69
CA GLU A 71 -13.57 -18.88 -6.22
C GLU A 71 -12.13 -18.87 -5.72
N ILE A 72 -11.21 -19.55 -6.42
CA ILE A 72 -9.78 -19.52 -6.11
C ILE A 72 -9.24 -18.10 -6.27
N GLU A 73 -9.58 -17.41 -7.38
CA GLU A 73 -9.08 -16.06 -7.64
C GLU A 73 -9.67 -15.03 -6.66
N ILE A 74 -10.96 -15.14 -6.32
CA ILE A 74 -11.59 -14.30 -5.28
C ILE A 74 -10.88 -14.50 -3.94
N SER A 75 -10.65 -15.75 -3.53
CA SER A 75 -9.97 -16.08 -2.28
C SER A 75 -8.53 -15.53 -2.27
N ARG A 76 -7.82 -15.63 -3.39
CA ARG A 76 -6.48 -15.09 -3.58
C ARG A 76 -6.46 -13.56 -3.47
N LEU A 77 -7.40 -12.88 -4.13
CA LEU A 77 -7.51 -11.42 -4.08
C LEU A 77 -7.85 -10.94 -2.67
N GLN A 78 -8.78 -11.62 -1.98
CA GLN A 78 -9.12 -11.32 -0.59
C GLN A 78 -7.91 -11.48 0.33
N ALA A 79 -7.16 -12.57 0.21
CA ALA A 79 -5.93 -12.77 0.98
C ALA A 79 -4.87 -11.69 0.67
N SER A 80 -4.72 -11.30 -0.59
CA SER A 80 -3.79 -10.24 -1.01
C SER A 80 -4.18 -8.88 -0.45
N LEU A 81 -5.47 -8.53 -0.48
CA LEU A 81 -5.99 -7.29 0.08
C LEU A 81 -5.79 -7.25 1.60
N LYS A 82 -6.11 -8.34 2.30
CA LYS A 82 -5.88 -8.45 3.75
C LYS A 82 -4.41 -8.22 4.10
N LEU A 83 -3.50 -8.92 3.41
CA LEU A 83 -2.07 -8.74 3.62
C LEU A 83 -1.62 -7.28 3.40
N ARG A 84 -2.12 -6.61 2.36
CA ARG A 84 -1.79 -5.19 2.09
C ARG A 84 -2.36 -4.26 3.16
N THR A 85 -3.55 -4.54 3.67
CA THR A 85 -4.16 -3.80 4.78
C THR A 85 -3.32 -3.94 6.04
N ASP A 86 -2.95 -5.17 6.40
CA ASP A 86 -2.11 -5.45 7.57
C ASP A 86 -0.74 -4.75 7.45
N GLN A 87 -0.10 -4.82 6.28
CA GLN A 87 1.15 -4.11 6.02
C GLN A 87 1.02 -2.59 6.16
N ARG A 88 -0.10 -2.00 5.72
CA ARG A 88 -0.37 -0.57 5.88
C ARG A 88 -0.57 -0.24 7.35
N GLN A 89 -1.37 -1.01 8.08
CA GLN A 89 -1.60 -0.80 9.51
C GLN A 89 -0.29 -0.85 10.31
N LEU A 90 0.59 -1.81 10.01
CA LEU A 90 1.91 -1.89 10.63
C LEU A 90 2.79 -0.67 10.32
N ARG A 91 2.79 -0.19 9.07
CA ARG A 91 3.55 1.02 8.69
C ARG A 91 3.01 2.26 9.36
N PHE A 92 1.68 2.39 9.46
CA PHE A 92 1.04 3.49 10.17
C PHE A 92 1.40 3.46 11.66
N ALA A 93 1.23 2.32 12.34
CA ALA A 93 1.58 2.17 13.75
C ALA A 93 3.06 2.51 14.01
N TRP A 94 3.96 2.01 13.16
CA TRP A 94 5.38 2.35 13.25
C TRP A 94 5.65 3.86 13.07
N TYR A 95 4.96 4.51 12.13
CA TYR A 95 5.10 5.95 11.90
C TYR A 95 4.63 6.76 13.12
N TYR A 96 3.45 6.47 13.66
CA TYR A 96 2.91 7.14 14.85
C TYR A 96 3.83 6.97 16.07
N GLN A 97 4.35 5.76 16.27
CA GLN A 97 5.35 5.50 17.30
C GLN A 97 6.61 6.36 17.10
N LYS A 98 7.16 6.41 15.88
CA LYS A 98 8.35 7.22 15.58
C LYS A 98 8.11 8.71 15.75
N GLN A 99 6.90 9.18 15.44
CA GLN A 99 6.49 10.56 15.66
C GLN A 99 6.43 10.88 17.16
N ALA A 100 5.81 10.04 17.98
CA ALA A 100 5.77 10.19 19.43
C ALA A 100 7.17 10.21 20.07
N GLU A 101 8.04 9.27 19.66
CA GLU A 101 9.44 9.22 20.10
C GLU A 101 10.21 10.50 19.71
N THR A 102 10.03 10.97 18.47
CA THR A 102 10.69 12.18 17.96
C THR A 102 10.25 13.43 18.71
N ILE A 103 8.95 13.57 18.98
CA ILE A 103 8.41 14.71 19.72
C ILE A 103 8.97 14.73 21.15
N THR A 104 8.92 13.58 21.84
CA THR A 104 9.41 13.45 23.22
C THR A 104 10.90 13.77 23.33
N GLU A 105 11.70 13.21 22.44
CA GLU A 105 13.16 13.45 22.44
C GLU A 105 13.50 14.90 22.06
N SER A 106 12.76 15.50 21.12
CA SER A 106 12.91 16.93 20.78
C SER A 106 12.58 17.83 21.98
N MET A 107 11.52 17.54 22.73
CA MET A 107 11.17 18.28 23.95
C MET A 107 12.28 18.18 25.01
N ARG A 108 12.83 16.98 25.22
CA ARG A 108 13.94 16.74 26.15
C ARG A 108 15.18 17.55 25.75
N LEU A 109 15.59 17.46 24.48
CA LEU A 109 16.77 18.16 23.97
C LEU A 109 16.61 19.69 24.01
N ILE A 110 15.42 20.22 23.75
CA ILE A 110 15.13 21.65 23.90
C ILE A 110 15.25 22.07 25.37
N ALA A 111 14.74 21.26 26.31
CA ALA A 111 14.86 21.54 27.73
C ALA A 111 16.34 21.55 28.18
N ASP A 112 17.13 20.55 27.78
CA ASP A 112 18.55 20.45 28.08
C ASP A 112 19.33 21.64 27.50
N MET A 113 19.07 21.97 26.22
CA MET A 113 19.65 23.13 25.55
C MET A 113 19.28 24.42 26.26
N ARG A 114 18.01 24.61 26.68
CA ARG A 114 17.58 25.79 27.42
C ARG A 114 18.34 25.93 28.73
N VAL A 115 18.44 24.86 29.52
CA VAL A 115 19.16 24.88 30.80
C VAL A 115 20.65 25.18 30.61
N ALA A 116 21.29 24.58 29.60
CA ALA A 116 22.69 24.82 29.31
C ALA A 116 22.93 26.26 28.81
N ALA A 117 22.07 26.75 27.91
CA ALA A 117 22.11 28.11 27.40
C ALA A 117 21.83 29.14 28.50
N GLU A 118 20.93 28.87 29.44
CA GLU A 118 20.65 29.76 30.57
C GLU A 118 21.86 29.91 31.50
N LYS A 119 22.58 28.82 31.79
CA LYS A 119 23.82 28.87 32.58
C LYS A 119 24.91 29.68 31.91
N PHE A 120 25.05 29.55 30.59
CA PHE A 120 26.00 30.32 29.81
C PHE A 120 25.55 31.77 29.62
N LEU A 121 24.24 31.99 29.43
CA LEU A 121 23.62 33.27 29.14
C LEU A 121 22.98 33.95 30.34
N THR A 122 23.59 33.81 31.52
CA THR A 122 23.05 34.42 32.73
C THR A 122 23.01 35.96 32.61
N PRO A 123 21.96 36.63 33.10
CA PRO A 123 21.85 38.09 33.11
C PRO A 123 22.98 38.84 33.84
N ALA A 124 23.74 38.13 34.67
CA ALA A 124 24.78 38.70 35.52
C ALA A 124 26.13 37.98 35.30
N PRO A 125 26.71 38.09 34.09
CA PRO A 125 27.92 37.36 33.70
C PRO A 125 29.14 37.72 34.59
N GLU A 126 29.15 38.91 35.20
CA GLU A 126 30.18 39.36 36.14
C GLU A 126 30.32 38.48 37.39
N PHE A 127 29.29 37.69 37.73
CA PHE A 127 29.34 36.75 38.86
C PHE A 127 29.79 35.33 38.47
N ILE A 128 30.03 35.08 37.18
CA ILE A 128 30.59 33.81 36.73
C ILE A 128 32.11 33.89 36.81
N GLU A 129 32.72 32.98 37.58
CA GLU A 129 34.17 32.79 37.55
C GLU A 129 34.62 32.46 36.11
N ALA A 130 35.63 33.16 35.60
CA ALA A 130 36.14 32.96 34.23
C ALA A 130 36.50 31.48 33.94
N SER A 131 36.95 30.74 34.95
CA SER A 131 37.25 29.30 34.86
C SER A 131 36.03 28.42 34.60
N LYS A 132 34.82 28.86 34.97
CA LYS A 132 33.56 28.13 34.76
C LYS A 132 32.90 28.48 33.43
N LEU A 133 33.19 29.68 32.89
CA LEU A 133 32.56 30.19 31.68
C LEU A 133 32.83 29.31 30.45
N GLU A 134 34.05 28.79 30.31
CA GLU A 134 34.42 27.83 29.26
C GLU A 134 33.60 26.54 29.34
N GLY A 135 33.42 26.01 30.55
CA GLY A 135 32.58 24.83 30.78
C GLY A 135 31.12 25.07 30.41
N TYR A 136 30.56 26.24 30.75
CA TYR A 136 29.18 26.58 30.38
C TYR A 136 29.02 26.79 28.88
N TYR A 137 29.97 27.47 28.22
CA TYR A 137 29.97 27.64 26.77
C TYR A 137 30.00 26.28 26.04
N LYS A 138 30.90 25.38 26.47
CA LYS A 138 30.99 24.03 25.93
C LYS A 138 29.68 23.27 26.13
N SER A 139 29.11 23.29 27.34
CA SER A 139 27.85 22.62 27.64
C SER A 139 26.68 23.15 26.77
N ALA A 140 26.59 24.46 26.55
CA ALA A 140 25.56 25.05 25.69
C ALA A 140 25.74 24.64 24.23
N THR A 141 26.99 24.63 23.74
CA THR A 141 27.34 24.21 22.37
C THR A 141 27.04 22.73 22.14
N ASP A 142 27.40 21.87 23.10
CA ASP A 142 27.14 20.42 23.04
C ASP A 142 25.63 20.13 23.00
N ALA A 143 24.84 20.80 23.85
CA ALA A 143 23.39 20.65 23.88
C ALA A 143 22.72 21.16 22.59
N LEU A 144 23.17 22.30 22.06
CA LEU A 144 22.71 22.81 20.77
C LEU A 144 23.03 21.85 19.62
N ASN A 145 24.23 21.26 19.62
CA ASN A 145 24.63 20.28 18.62
C ASN A 145 23.80 18.99 18.71
N ALA A 146 23.51 18.50 19.93
CA ALA A 146 22.64 17.36 20.13
C ALA A 146 21.24 17.60 19.55
N LEU A 147 20.63 18.76 19.84
CA LEU A 147 19.35 19.16 19.26
C LEU A 147 19.42 19.25 17.72
N ARG A 148 20.49 19.86 17.18
CA ARG A 148 20.70 19.96 15.73
C ARG A 148 20.72 18.59 15.07
N HIS A 149 21.58 17.69 15.55
CA HIS A 149 21.76 16.37 14.96
C HIS A 149 20.48 15.53 15.02
N HIS A 150 19.78 15.57 16.17
CA HIS A 150 18.49 14.92 16.28
C HIS A 150 17.49 15.49 15.27
N HIS A 151 17.29 16.81 15.25
CA HIS A 151 16.33 17.47 14.38
C HIS A 151 16.62 17.22 12.89
N GLU A 152 17.87 17.30 12.46
CA GLU A 152 18.24 17.03 11.05
C GLU A 152 17.91 15.59 10.64
N ALA A 153 18.06 14.63 11.56
CA ALA A 153 17.75 13.22 11.33
C ALA A 153 16.25 12.89 11.40
N THR A 154 15.47 13.62 12.20
CA THR A 154 14.09 13.24 12.55
C THR A 154 13.01 14.23 12.11
N GLN A 155 13.36 15.37 11.51
CA GLN A 155 12.39 16.41 11.11
C GLN A 155 11.24 15.92 10.22
N ILE A 156 11.41 14.82 9.47
CA ILE A 156 10.35 14.22 8.64
C ILE A 156 9.18 13.67 9.47
N PHE A 157 9.41 13.34 10.74
CA PHE A 157 8.40 12.82 11.65
C PHE A 157 7.67 13.95 12.41
N LEU A 158 8.08 15.20 12.27
CA LEU A 158 7.43 16.34 12.90
C LEU A 158 6.43 17.00 11.94
N PRO A 159 5.32 17.56 12.45
CA PRO A 159 4.47 18.44 11.65
C PRO A 159 5.31 19.59 11.05
N PRO A 160 5.04 20.02 9.80
CA PRO A 160 5.86 21.03 9.13
C PRO A 160 6.03 22.35 9.92
N ASP A 161 4.97 22.79 10.61
CA ASP A 161 5.01 23.97 11.47
C ASP A 161 5.92 23.77 12.69
N THR A 162 5.74 22.67 13.43
CA THR A 162 6.58 22.31 14.58
C THR A 162 8.04 22.18 14.17
N ALA A 163 8.33 21.53 13.04
CA ALA A 163 9.69 21.41 12.51
C ALA A 163 10.32 22.78 12.22
N ARG A 164 9.56 23.71 11.63
CA ARG A 164 10.01 25.09 11.38
C ARG A 164 10.34 25.84 12.67
N GLN A 165 9.53 25.66 13.72
CA GLN A 165 9.76 26.33 15.00
C GLN A 165 11.02 25.80 15.70
N VAL A 166 11.22 24.47 15.75
CA VAL A 166 12.44 23.87 16.29
C VAL A 166 13.68 24.34 15.51
N LYS A 167 13.59 24.42 14.18
CA LYS A 167 14.65 24.95 13.32
C LYS A 167 14.96 26.42 13.61
N THR A 168 13.93 27.23 13.82
CA THR A 168 14.04 28.67 14.13
C THR A 168 14.72 28.88 15.47
N LEU A 169 14.28 28.17 16.51
CA LEU A 169 14.91 28.15 17.83
C LEU A 169 16.40 27.78 17.72
N ARG A 170 16.72 26.67 17.06
CA ARG A 170 18.11 26.21 16.89
C ARG A 170 18.98 27.28 16.22
N ARG A 171 18.50 27.89 15.15
CA ARG A 171 19.25 28.93 14.43
C ARG A 171 19.49 30.13 15.33
N MET A 172 18.46 30.62 16.00
CA MET A 172 18.55 31.75 16.90
C MET A 172 19.53 31.48 18.06
N VAL A 173 19.44 30.31 18.71
CA VAL A 173 20.37 29.93 19.79
C VAL A 173 21.81 29.87 19.26
N GLY A 174 22.03 29.30 18.07
CA GLY A 174 23.35 29.28 17.43
C GLY A 174 23.90 30.67 17.15
N ASP A 175 23.07 31.55 16.58
CA ASP A 175 23.41 32.94 16.27
C ASP A 175 23.71 33.77 17.54
N MET A 176 23.25 33.32 18.72
CA MET A 176 23.52 33.95 20.01
C MET A 176 24.74 33.35 20.73
N VAL A 177 24.83 32.02 20.81
CA VAL A 177 25.87 31.31 21.56
C VAL A 177 27.25 31.47 20.92
N HIS A 178 27.37 31.41 19.60
CA HIS A 178 28.67 31.51 18.92
C HIS A 178 29.35 32.89 19.08
N PRO A 179 28.67 34.03 18.82
CA PRO A 179 29.27 35.34 19.04
C PRO A 179 29.57 35.60 20.52
N ALA A 180 28.66 35.21 21.43
CA ALA A 180 28.88 35.36 22.86
C ALA A 180 30.10 34.56 23.34
N GLY A 181 30.29 33.33 22.84
CA GLY A 181 31.49 32.54 23.10
C GLY A 181 32.75 33.23 22.56
N THR A 182 32.69 33.74 21.34
CA THR A 182 33.83 34.47 20.75
C THR A 182 34.20 35.67 21.61
N TRP A 183 33.25 36.52 22.00
CA TRP A 183 33.50 37.71 22.81
C TRP A 183 34.01 37.39 24.21
N ALA A 184 33.44 36.37 24.86
CA ALA A 184 33.86 35.90 26.18
C ALA A 184 35.36 35.56 26.26
N PHE A 185 35.97 35.12 25.14
CA PHE A 185 37.37 34.74 25.09
C PHE A 185 38.28 35.73 24.35
N SER A 186 37.74 36.70 23.61
CA SER A 186 38.52 37.58 22.72
C SER A 186 38.62 39.05 23.16
N VAL A 187 37.75 39.54 24.06
CA VAL A 187 37.68 40.98 24.36
C VAL A 187 37.95 41.27 25.83
N ARG A 188 39.17 41.77 26.13
CA ARG A 188 39.48 42.50 27.39
C ARG A 188 39.32 44.02 27.24
N ASP A 189 38.73 44.48 26.13
CA ASP A 189 38.54 45.91 25.89
C ASP A 189 37.31 46.42 26.69
N PRO A 190 37.51 47.30 27.67
CA PRO A 190 36.42 47.87 28.48
C PRO A 190 35.37 48.61 27.65
N GLY A 191 35.70 49.04 26.42
CA GLY A 191 34.82 49.81 25.56
C GLY A 191 33.58 49.05 25.04
N TYR A 192 33.55 47.72 25.13
CA TYR A 192 32.48 46.88 24.58
C TYR A 192 31.58 46.21 25.63
N GLU A 193 31.76 46.51 26.93
CA GLU A 193 31.03 45.82 27.99
C GLU A 193 29.51 45.98 27.86
N LYS A 194 29.06 47.16 27.44
CA LYS A 194 27.63 47.49 27.28
C LYS A 194 27.00 46.72 26.13
N GLU A 195 27.68 46.64 24.99
CA GLU A 195 27.26 45.92 23.79
C GLU A 195 27.19 44.42 24.06
N ILE A 196 28.23 43.88 24.72
CA ILE A 196 28.28 42.47 25.14
C ILE A 196 27.12 42.16 26.07
N ARG A 197 26.91 42.95 27.14
CA ARG A 197 25.81 42.77 28.10
C ARG A 197 24.44 42.85 27.41
N SER A 198 24.26 43.79 26.48
CA SER A 198 23.02 43.93 25.71
C SER A 198 22.75 42.73 24.82
N ALA A 199 23.77 42.25 24.09
CA ALA A 199 23.66 41.05 23.26
C ALA A 199 23.38 39.81 24.11
N TRP A 200 24.02 39.68 25.28
CA TRP A 200 23.81 38.60 26.24
C TRP A 200 22.36 38.56 26.74
N MET A 201 21.84 39.71 27.19
CA MET A 201 20.47 39.85 27.70
C MET A 201 19.41 39.65 26.61
N THR A 202 19.72 40.06 25.38
CA THR A 202 18.85 39.82 24.23
C THR A 202 18.84 38.32 23.89
N GLY A 203 20.01 37.69 23.94
CA GLY A 203 20.16 36.26 23.72
C GLY A 203 19.40 35.42 24.73
N TRP A 204 19.59 35.71 26.02
CA TRP A 204 18.88 35.05 27.11
C TRP A 204 17.35 35.16 26.96
N ARG A 205 16.82 36.37 26.77
CA ARG A 205 15.38 36.58 26.59
C ARG A 205 14.84 35.88 25.36
N GLY A 206 15.56 35.96 24.24
CA GLY A 206 15.18 35.28 23.00
C GLY A 206 15.06 33.78 23.19
N ILE A 207 16.06 33.14 23.81
CA ILE A 207 16.07 31.70 24.07
C ILE A 207 14.92 31.30 24.99
N MET A 208 14.67 32.05 26.07
CA MET A 208 13.56 31.72 26.97
C MET A 208 12.20 31.82 26.29
N GLY A 209 12.00 32.82 25.42
CA GLY A 209 10.78 32.98 24.64
C GLY A 209 10.61 31.89 23.58
N GLU A 210 11.56 31.78 22.65
CA GLU A 210 11.45 30.85 21.52
C GLU A 210 11.52 29.37 21.96
N ALA A 211 12.25 29.05 23.05
CA ALA A 211 12.26 27.69 23.57
C ALA A 211 10.87 27.30 24.08
N ARG A 212 10.14 28.24 24.70
CA ARG A 212 8.78 27.98 25.15
C ARG A 212 7.83 27.80 23.96
N VAL A 213 7.93 28.65 22.94
CA VAL A 213 7.12 28.54 21.71
C VAL A 213 7.33 27.17 21.05
N ALA A 214 8.58 26.74 20.87
CA ALA A 214 8.87 25.44 20.27
C ALA A 214 8.41 24.25 21.15
N GLN A 215 8.48 24.38 22.47
CA GLN A 215 7.95 23.38 23.41
C GLN A 215 6.43 23.28 23.32
N ASP A 216 5.72 24.42 23.33
CA ASP A 216 4.26 24.45 23.23
C ASP A 216 3.80 23.82 21.91
N ALA A 217 4.47 24.10 20.79
CA ALA A 217 4.14 23.46 19.50
C ALA A 217 4.47 21.96 19.42
N LEU A 218 5.44 21.47 20.20
CA LEU A 218 5.69 20.03 20.35
C LEU A 218 4.62 19.38 21.24
N GLU A 219 4.20 20.04 22.31
CA GLU A 219 3.09 19.59 23.16
C GLU A 219 1.77 19.51 22.39
N ASP A 220 1.45 20.54 21.61
CA ASP A 220 0.25 20.57 20.77
C ASP A 220 0.30 19.50 19.68
N ALA A 221 1.46 19.29 19.05
CA ALA A 221 1.67 18.19 18.11
C ALA A 221 1.48 16.83 18.78
N PHE A 222 1.93 16.66 20.03
CA PHE A 222 1.74 15.43 20.78
C PHE A 222 0.27 15.20 21.14
N ARG A 223 -0.47 16.23 21.55
CA ARG A 223 -1.91 16.14 21.83
C ARG A 223 -2.70 15.79 20.58
N ALA A 224 -2.41 16.45 19.46
CA ALA A 224 -3.03 16.13 18.18
C ALA A 224 -2.76 14.68 17.75
N LEU A 225 -1.58 14.14 18.06
CA LEU A 225 -1.25 12.73 17.84
C LEU A 225 -2.17 11.81 18.64
N LEU A 226 -2.34 12.08 19.93
CA LEU A 226 -3.20 11.29 20.82
C LEU A 226 -4.68 11.39 20.46
N GLU A 227 -5.14 12.57 20.02
CA GLU A 227 -6.53 12.77 19.56
C GLU A 227 -6.80 12.00 18.27
N SER A 228 -5.82 11.93 17.35
CA SER A 228 -5.96 11.16 16.10
C SER A 228 -6.09 9.65 16.31
N GLU A 229 -5.65 9.11 17.44
CA GLU A 229 -5.85 7.71 17.82
C GLU A 229 -7.24 7.44 18.42
N ALA A 230 -7.90 8.47 18.95
CA ALA A 230 -9.17 8.34 19.65
C ALA A 230 -10.39 8.29 18.73
N GLU A 231 -10.27 8.75 17.47
CA GLU A 231 -11.33 8.63 16.46
C GLU A 231 -11.21 7.30 15.71
N PRO A 232 -12.05 6.29 16.00
CA PRO A 232 -12.10 5.08 15.18
C PRO A 232 -12.65 5.45 13.79
N ASN A 233 -11.78 5.43 12.79
CA ASN A 233 -12.18 5.43 11.38
C ASN A 233 -13.11 4.27 11.05
#